data_AF-A0A1F6ZD27-F1
#
_entry.id   AF-A0A1F6ZD27-F1
#
_cell.length_a   1.000
_cell.length_b   1.000
_cell.length_c   1.000
_cell.angle_alpha   90.00
_cell.angle_beta   90.00
_cell.angle_gamma   90.00
#
_symmetry.space_group_name_H-M   'P 1'
#
loop_
_entity.id
_entity.type
_entity.pdbx_description
1 polymer ?
#
loop_
_entity_poly.entity_id
_entity_poly.type
_entity_poly.pdbx_seq_one_letter_code
_entity_poly.pdbx_strand_id
1 'polypeptide(L)' 'MPKKDIKYTQISLKDKPKAETVIVKGTITREQRELIQKLVGTIGSNEQDVVGKILTLWLYNEGFLKMKKGK' A
#
# COMPACT_ATOMS: atom_id res chain seq x y z
N MET A 1 13.48 48.50 2.73
CA MET A 1 13.10 47.11 2.37
C MET A 1 14.34 46.24 2.39
N PRO A 2 14.47 45.22 3.27
CA PRO A 2 15.60 44.29 3.20
C PRO A 2 15.21 43.10 2.32
N LYS A 3 16.07 42.80 1.34
CA LYS A 3 15.98 41.61 0.48
C LYS A 3 16.22 40.39 1.36
N LYS A 4 15.23 39.49 1.47
CA LYS A 4 15.40 38.19 2.12
C LYS A 4 16.03 37.24 1.12
N ASP A 5 17.29 36.90 1.34
CA ASP A 5 17.97 35.82 0.64
C ASP A 5 17.28 34.49 0.96
N ILE A 6 16.59 33.93 -0.03
CA ILE A 6 15.98 32.60 0.06
C ILE A 6 17.12 31.59 -0.06
N LYS A 7 17.57 31.06 1.07
CA LYS A 7 18.46 29.89 1.08
C LYS A 7 17.66 28.68 0.60
N TYR A 8 17.92 28.24 -0.62
CA TYR A 8 17.46 26.95 -1.12
C TYR A 8 18.19 25.86 -0.33
N THR A 9 17.53 25.33 0.69
CA THR A 9 17.97 24.10 1.34
C THR A 9 17.83 22.98 0.30
N GLN A 10 18.96 22.52 -0.24
CA GLN A 10 19.00 21.30 -1.03
C GLN A 10 18.45 20.18 -0.15
N ILE A 11 17.23 19.74 -0.41
CA ILE A 11 16.62 18.61 0.27
C ILE A 11 17.39 17.37 -0.22
N SER A 12 18.41 16.98 0.55
CA SER A 12 19.14 15.75 0.35
C SER A 12 18.12 14.60 0.42
N LEU A 13 17.79 13.98 -0.72
CA LEU A 13 16.89 12.82 -0.84
C LEU A 13 17.40 11.57 -0.08
N LYS A 14 18.48 11.68 0.70
CA LYS A 14 19.10 10.59 1.46
C LYS A 14 18.36 10.27 2.76
N ASP A 15 17.53 11.17 3.28
CA ASP A 15 16.78 11.00 4.53
C ASP A 15 15.30 10.70 4.30
N LYS A 16 14.95 9.96 3.23
CA LYS A 16 13.65 9.30 3.21
C LYS A 16 13.69 8.24 4.33
N PRO A 17 12.85 8.30 5.36
CA PRO A 17 12.75 7.19 6.29
C PRO A 17 12.45 5.94 5.45
N LYS A 18 13.30 4.91 5.57
CA LYS A 18 12.97 3.58 5.06
C LYS A 18 11.56 3.31 5.58
N ALA A 19 10.60 3.16 4.67
CA ALA A 19 9.22 2.91 5.04
C ALA A 19 9.24 1.78 6.08
N GLU A 20 8.79 2.08 7.31
CA GLU A 20 8.75 1.09 8.37
C GLU A 20 7.74 0.03 7.96
N THR A 21 8.25 -1.08 7.42
CA THR A 21 7.41 -2.20 7.01
C THR A 21 7.02 -2.98 8.25
N VAL A 22 5.79 -2.76 8.73
CA VAL A 22 5.19 -3.61 9.75
C VAL A 22 4.87 -4.96 9.11
N ILE A 23 5.57 -6.01 9.55
CA ILE A 23 5.30 -7.37 9.08
C ILE A 23 4.09 -7.90 9.85
N VAL A 24 3.00 -8.14 9.13
CA VAL A 24 1.79 -8.76 9.68
C VAL A 24 1.73 -10.23 9.24
N LYS A 25 1.47 -11.13 10.19
CA LYS A 25 1.26 -12.56 9.91
C LYS A 25 -0.24 -12.84 9.86
N GLY A 26 -0.68 -13.50 8.79
CA GLY A 26 -2.07 -13.95 8.62
C GLY A 26 -2.11 -15.40 8.21
N THR A 27 -3.21 -16.08 8.55
CA THR A 27 -3.46 -17.46 8.14
C THR A 27 -4.56 -17.46 7.09
N ILE A 28 -4.35 -18.20 6.01
CA ILE A 28 -5.32 -18.40 4.93
C ILE A 28 -5.56 -19.89 4.73
N THR A 29 -6.69 -20.24 4.15
CA THR A 29 -6.95 -21.63 3.77
C THR A 29 -6.06 -22.06 2.61
N ARG A 30 -5.90 -23.37 2.44
CA ARG A 30 -5.12 -23.92 1.32
C ARG A 30 -5.69 -23.50 -0.03
N GLU A 31 -7.01 -23.52 -0.18
CA GLU A 31 -7.69 -23.09 -1.41
C GLU A 31 -7.41 -21.61 -1.74
N GLN A 32 -7.49 -20.73 -0.73
CA GLN A 32 -7.14 -19.32 -0.90
C GLN A 32 -5.69 -19.14 -1.34
N ARG A 33 -4.77 -19.92 -0.79
CA ARG A 33 -3.36 -19.90 -1.20
C ARG A 33 -3.19 -20.29 -2.67
N GLU A 34 -3.85 -21.35 -3.12
CA GLU A 34 -3.78 -21.81 -4.51
C GLU A 34 -4.33 -20.76 -5.48
N LEU A 35 -5.40 -20.05 -5.10
CA LEU A 35 -5.95 -18.94 -5.89
C LEU A 35 -5.00 -17.74 -5.95
N ILE A 36 -4.38 -17.37 -4.82
CA ILE A 36 -3.39 -16.29 -4.78
C ILE A 36 -2.19 -16.62 -5.67
N GLN A 37 -1.71 -17.87 -5.67
CA GLN A 37 -0.60 -18.29 -6.53
C GLN A 37 -0.94 -18.20 -8.02
N LYS A 38 -2.17 -18.56 -8.41
CA LYS A 38 -2.63 -18.37 -9.79
C LYS A 38 -2.61 -16.89 -10.18
N LEU A 39 -3.11 -16.01 -9.30
CA LEU A 39 -3.10 -14.56 -9.53
C LEU A 39 -1.68 -13.99 -9.64
N VAL A 40 -0.75 -14.46 -8.80
CA VAL A 40 0.68 -14.15 -8.91
C VAL A 40 1.21 -14.47 -10.30
N GLY A 41 0.90 -15.67 -10.82
CA GLY A 41 1.30 -16.07 -12.18
C GLY A 41 0.64 -15.22 -13.28
N THR A 42 -0.64 -14.88 -13.13
CA THR A 42 -1.39 -14.08 -14.13
C THR A 42 -0.93 -12.62 -14.17
N ILE A 43 -0.69 -12.01 -13.01
CA ILE A 43 -0.32 -10.59 -12.90
C ILE A 43 1.19 -10.41 -13.15
N GLY A 44 2.00 -11.46 -12.95
CA GLY A 44 3.46 -11.39 -13.07
C GLY A 44 4.11 -10.59 -11.94
N SER A 45 3.51 -10.61 -10.75
CA SER A 45 4.02 -9.90 -9.55
C SER A 45 4.25 -10.87 -8.39
N ASN A 46 4.83 -10.41 -7.28
CA ASN A 46 5.06 -11.25 -6.11
C ASN A 46 3.81 -11.38 -5.22
N GLU A 47 3.81 -12.36 -4.32
CA GLU A 47 2.69 -12.67 -3.43
C GLU A 47 2.29 -11.48 -2.54
N GLN A 48 3.27 -10.74 -1.98
CA GLN A 48 3.00 -9.60 -1.11
C GLN A 48 2.28 -8.46 -1.84
N ASP A 49 2.69 -8.17 -3.08
CA ASP A 49 2.04 -7.13 -3.89
C ASP A 49 0.61 -7.54 -4.27
N VAL A 50 0.40 -8.80 -4.66
CA VAL A 50 -0.94 -9.32 -4.97
C VAL A 50 -1.85 -9.25 -3.74
N VAL A 51 -1.39 -9.75 -2.58
CA VAL A 51 -2.15 -9.69 -1.32
C VAL A 51 -2.42 -8.24 -0.91
N GLY A 52 -1.43 -7.35 -1.06
CA GLY A 52 -1.57 -5.92 -0.78
C GLY A 52 -2.66 -5.26 -1.64
N LYS A 53 -2.73 -5.60 -2.94
CA LYS A 53 -3.81 -5.12 -3.83
C LYS A 53 -5.18 -5.67 -3.43
N ILE A 54 -5.27 -6.95 -3.06
CA ILE A 54 -6.53 -7.56 -2.58
C ILE A 54 -7.03 -6.79 -1.35
N LEU A 55 -6.17 -6.58 -0.35
CA LEU A 55 -6.51 -5.83 0.86
C LEU A 55 -6.90 -4.38 0.55
N THR A 56 -6.16 -3.71 -0.33
CA THR A 56 -6.45 -2.33 -0.75
C THR A 56 -7.83 -2.24 -1.40
N LEU A 57 -8.15 -3.14 -2.33
CA LEU A 57 -9.46 -3.18 -2.98
C LEU A 57 -10.59 -3.51 -1.99
N TRP A 58 -10.34 -4.43 -1.07
CA TRP A 58 -11.32 -4.77 -0.03
C TRP A 58 -11.60 -3.59 0.90
N LEU A 59 -10.56 -2.93 1.41
CA LEU A 59 -10.67 -1.74 2.24
C LEU A 59 -11.32 -0.57 1.51
N TYR A 60 -11.02 -0.38 0.22
CA TYR A 60 -11.64 0.65 -0.59
C TYR A 60 -13.13 0.38 -0.76
N ASN A 61 -13.52 -0.87 -1.03
CA ASN A 61 -14.91 -1.26 -1.14
C ASN A 61 -15.66 -1.17 0.20
N GLU A 62 -15.06 -1.64 1.30
CA GLU A 62 -15.59 -1.50 2.67
C GLU A 62 -15.80 -0.02 3.05
N GLY A 63 -14.80 0.81 2.77
CA GLY A 63 -14.86 2.26 3.03
C GLY A 63 -15.94 2.93 2.19
N PHE A 64 -16.06 2.57 0.91
CA PHE A 64 -17.08 3.08 0.01
C PHE A 64 -18.50 2.65 0.43
N LEU A 65 -18.68 1.41 0.88
CA LEU A 65 -19.97 0.88 1.35
C LEU A 65 -20.42 1.51 2.66
N LYS A 66 -19.49 1.84 3.56
CA LYS A 66 -19.77 2.54 4.83
C LYS A 66 -20.15 4.01 4.60
N MET A 67 -19.54 4.70 3.63
CA MET A 67 -19.96 6.07 3.27
C MET A 67 -21.35 6.11 2.62
N LYS A 68 -21.76 5.06 1.91
CA LYS A 68 -23.09 4.99 1.26
C LYS A 68 -24.25 4.72 2.21
N LYS A 69 -24.00 4.09 3.38
CA LYS A 69 -25.02 3.81 4.40
C LYS A 69 -25.33 5.01 5.32
N GLY A 70 -24.64 6.13 5.16
CA GLY A 70 -24.85 7.36 5.92
C GLY A 70 -25.54 8.48 5.14
N LYS A 71 -26.63 8.16 4.41
CA LYS A 71 -27.55 9.16 3.85
C LYS A 71 -28.95 8.95 4.43
#